data_AF-A0A410S7J1-F1
#
_entry.id   AF-A0A410S7J1-F1
#
_cell.length_a   1.000
_cell.length_b   1.000
_cell.length_c   1.000
_cell.angle_alpha   90.00
_cell.angle_beta   90.00
_cell.angle_gamma   90.00
#
_symmetry.space_group_name_H-M   'P 1'
#
loop_
_entity.id
_entity.type
_entity.pdbx_description
1 polymer ?
#
loop_
_entity_poly.entity_id
_entity_poly.type
_entity_poly.pdbx_seq_one_letter_code
_entity_poly.pdbx_strand_id
1 'polypeptide(L)'
;MMEFLKSILRLDEDQCARRVAQKYLRVVDPDYYEFETHIFLDDAFEIADHSDDDSQVNRFVKLLVDTIDEAASEVHQTNIRIRPPKKYPAPYGGRLTWVLPGKTKMICHLKDKAKIRHRKRWSQVMYMYYLLGHRLMELPISVDRKEVMAENTYLLTLDGDIDFQPHAVRLLIDLMKKNKNLGAACGRIHPVGSGPMVWYQMFEYAIGHWLQKATEHMIGCVLCSPGCFSLFRGKALMDD
;
A
#
# COMPACT_ATOMS: atom_id res chain seq x y z
N MET A 1 -0.77 2.54 -13.17
CA MET A 1 0.25 3.36 -12.48
C MET A 1 -0.28 4.73 -12.13
N MET A 2 -0.80 5.50 -13.10
CA MET A 2 -1.42 6.81 -12.84
C MET A 2 -2.50 6.77 -11.74
N GLU A 3 -3.54 5.96 -11.91
CA GLU A 3 -4.65 5.87 -10.93
C GLU A 3 -4.21 5.42 -9.52
N PHE A 4 -3.25 4.51 -9.45
CA PHE A 4 -2.63 4.09 -8.20
C PHE A 4 -1.89 5.25 -7.50
N LEU A 5 -1.08 6.02 -8.25
CA LEU A 5 -0.39 7.18 -7.71
C LEU A 5 -1.37 8.27 -7.26
N LYS A 6 -2.43 8.52 -8.04
CA LYS A 6 -3.50 9.44 -7.66
C LYS A 6 -4.13 9.02 -6.34
N SER A 7 -4.40 7.73 -6.14
CA SER A 7 -4.97 7.22 -4.89
C SER A 7 -4.06 7.47 -3.68
N ILE A 8 -2.75 7.26 -3.82
CA ILE A 8 -1.76 7.57 -2.78
C ILE A 8 -1.73 9.07 -2.47
N LEU A 9 -1.72 9.91 -3.51
CA LEU A 9 -1.66 11.37 -3.38
C LEU A 9 -2.94 11.95 -2.75
N ARG A 10 -4.12 11.41 -3.09
CA ARG A 10 -5.38 11.76 -2.41
C ARG A 10 -5.33 11.41 -0.92
N LEU A 11 -4.69 10.28 -0.57
CA LEU A 11 -4.50 9.89 0.83
C LEU A 11 -3.51 10.81 1.56
N ASP A 12 -2.44 11.23 0.89
CA ASP A 12 -1.47 12.21 1.40
C ASP A 12 -2.13 13.56 1.65
N GLU A 13 -3.00 14.01 0.75
CA GLU A 13 -3.81 15.23 0.92
C GLU A 13 -4.78 15.14 2.10
N ASP A 14 -5.57 14.06 2.21
CA ASP A 14 -6.51 13.85 3.33
C ASP A 14 -5.78 13.83 4.68
N GLN A 15 -4.69 13.07 4.79
CA GLN A 15 -3.89 13.04 6.03
C GLN A 15 -3.29 14.41 6.35
N CYS A 16 -2.79 15.14 5.35
CA CYS A 16 -2.23 16.47 5.53
C CYS A 16 -3.29 17.45 6.08
N ALA A 17 -4.48 17.47 5.48
CA ALA A 17 -5.59 18.32 5.92
C ALA A 17 -5.97 18.03 7.38
N ARG A 18 -6.10 16.75 7.76
CA ARG A 18 -6.36 16.33 9.14
C ARG A 18 -5.25 16.77 10.09
N ARG A 19 -3.98 16.52 9.73
CA ARG A 19 -2.82 16.91 10.54
C ARG A 19 -2.78 18.42 10.78
N VAL A 20 -3.05 19.22 9.74
CA VAL A 20 -3.10 20.70 9.84
C VAL A 20 -4.25 21.14 10.75
N ALA A 21 -5.44 20.55 10.61
CA ALA A 21 -6.57 20.84 11.49
C ALA A 21 -6.26 20.54 12.96
N GLN A 22 -5.64 19.39 13.26
CA GLN A 22 -5.25 19.08 14.63
C GLN A 22 -4.20 20.04 15.18
N LYS A 23 -3.17 20.32 14.40
CA LYS A 23 -2.02 21.12 14.86
C LYS A 23 -2.34 22.60 15.02
N TYR A 24 -3.10 23.18 14.11
CA TYR A 24 -3.30 24.63 14.05
C TYR A 24 -4.71 25.08 14.46
N LEU A 25 -5.73 24.23 14.26
CA LEU A 25 -7.11 24.54 14.64
C LEU A 25 -7.53 23.91 15.97
N ARG A 26 -6.63 23.15 16.63
CA ARG A 26 -6.87 22.44 17.92
C ARG A 26 -8.10 21.52 17.90
N VAL A 27 -8.46 21.02 16.72
CA VAL A 27 -9.49 20.00 16.57
C VAL A 27 -8.88 18.65 16.98
N VAL A 28 -9.57 17.87 17.80
CA VAL A 28 -9.18 16.48 18.06
C VAL A 28 -9.90 15.61 17.03
N ASP A 29 -9.15 15.01 16.10
CA ASP A 29 -9.70 14.10 15.09
C ASP A 29 -9.57 12.66 15.62
N PRO A 30 -10.66 12.03 16.09
CA PRO A 30 -10.63 10.65 16.59
C PRO A 30 -10.28 9.64 15.48
N ASP A 31 -10.33 10.07 14.22
CA ASP A 31 -10.02 9.27 13.03
C ASP A 31 -8.69 9.65 12.38
N TYR A 32 -7.83 10.38 13.09
CA TYR A 32 -6.48 10.62 12.62
C TYR A 32 -5.68 9.32 12.53
N TYR A 33 -5.00 9.12 11.40
CA TYR A 33 -4.08 8.02 11.15
C TYR A 33 -2.80 8.56 10.50
N GLU A 34 -1.71 7.83 10.69
CA GLU A 34 -0.46 8.06 9.98
C GLU A 34 -0.21 6.88 9.05
N PHE A 35 0.35 7.15 7.87
CA PHE A 35 0.69 6.09 6.92
C PHE A 35 2.03 6.35 6.23
N GLU A 36 2.65 5.26 5.80
CA GLU A 36 3.82 5.21 4.94
C GLU A 36 3.50 4.27 3.77
N THR A 37 3.79 4.70 2.55
CA THR A 37 3.51 3.90 1.35
C THR A 37 4.75 3.10 0.95
N HIS A 38 4.59 1.79 0.77
CA HIS A 38 5.63 0.90 0.28
C HIS A 38 5.22 0.27 -1.06
N ILE A 39 6.02 0.50 -2.10
CA ILE A 39 5.83 -0.05 -3.45
C ILE A 39 6.94 -1.05 -3.70
N PHE A 40 6.61 -2.30 -4.02
CA PHE A 40 7.60 -3.33 -4.36
C PHE A 40 7.59 -3.58 -5.87
N LEU A 41 8.69 -3.20 -6.54
CA LEU A 41 8.92 -3.50 -7.94
C LEU A 41 9.81 -4.75 -8.04
N ASP A 42 9.24 -5.79 -8.63
CA ASP A 42 9.94 -7.05 -8.88
C ASP A 42 10.69 -6.99 -10.21
N ASP A 43 11.88 -7.59 -10.27
CA ASP A 43 12.79 -7.53 -11.43
C ASP A 43 13.01 -6.10 -11.94
N ALA A 44 13.42 -5.21 -11.02
CA ALA A 44 13.50 -3.77 -11.26
C ALA A 44 14.74 -3.35 -12.07
N PHE A 45 15.64 -4.28 -12.40
CA PHE A 45 16.90 -4.02 -13.07
C PHE A 45 17.03 -4.84 -14.36
N GLU A 46 17.59 -4.24 -15.39
CA GLU A 46 17.88 -4.83 -16.69
C GLU A 46 19.31 -4.47 -17.13
N ILE A 47 19.84 -5.20 -18.11
CA ILE A 47 21.15 -4.91 -18.69
C ILE A 47 21.09 -3.54 -19.37
N ALA A 48 22.15 -2.75 -19.24
CA ALA A 48 22.19 -1.41 -19.80
C ALA A 48 22.35 -1.45 -21.33
N ASP A 49 21.69 -0.51 -22.01
CA ASP A 49 21.71 -0.47 -23.49
C ASP A 49 23.10 -0.17 -24.08
N HIS A 50 24.03 0.33 -23.27
CA HIS A 50 25.37 0.76 -23.67
C HIS A 50 26.48 -0.21 -23.26
N SER A 51 26.18 -1.20 -22.41
CA SER A 51 27.17 -2.11 -21.84
C SER A 51 26.50 -3.35 -21.25
N ASP A 52 27.01 -4.53 -21.61
CA ASP A 52 26.55 -5.80 -21.04
C ASP A 52 26.98 -5.97 -19.57
N ASP A 53 27.96 -5.20 -19.11
CA ASP A 53 28.49 -5.23 -17.74
C ASP A 53 27.73 -4.30 -16.78
N ASP A 54 26.98 -3.33 -17.32
CA ASP A 54 26.23 -2.36 -16.52
C ASP A 54 24.76 -2.75 -16.37
N SER A 55 24.19 -2.43 -15.21
CA SER A 55 22.75 -2.61 -14.95
C SER A 55 22.06 -1.26 -14.83
N GLN A 56 20.88 -1.15 -15.43
CA GLN A 56 20.01 0.02 -15.34
C GLN A 56 18.65 -0.38 -14.75
N VAL A 57 17.90 0.62 -14.27
CA VAL A 57 16.52 0.39 -13.84
C VAL A 57 15.62 0.15 -15.04
N ASN A 58 14.66 -0.75 -14.88
CA ASN A 58 13.75 -1.12 -15.97
C ASN A 58 12.78 0.02 -16.34
N ARG A 59 12.07 -0.16 -17.46
CA ARG A 59 11.07 0.80 -17.95
C ARG A 59 9.96 1.14 -16.94
N PHE A 60 9.58 0.22 -16.04
CA PHE A 60 8.51 0.45 -15.07
C PHE A 60 8.97 1.35 -13.94
N VAL A 61 10.23 1.27 -13.53
CA VAL A 61 10.84 2.21 -12.59
C VAL A 61 10.91 3.60 -13.21
N LYS A 62 11.33 3.70 -14.48
CA LYS A 62 11.38 4.97 -15.23
C LYS A 62 9.97 5.60 -15.30
N LEU A 63 8.98 4.82 -15.72
CA LEU A 63 7.57 5.23 -15.74
C LEU A 63 7.08 5.74 -14.38
N LEU A 64 7.40 5.05 -13.28
CA LEU A 64 7.01 5.48 -11.93
C LEU A 64 7.57 6.87 -11.58
N VAL A 65 8.84 7.13 -11.93
CA VAL A 65 9.47 8.41 -11.67
C VAL A 65 8.87 9.52 -12.53
N ASP A 66 8.60 9.23 -13.81
CA ASP A 66 8.10 10.22 -14.77
C ASP A 66 6.62 10.58 -14.52
N THR A 67 5.81 9.62 -14.04
CA THR A 67 4.36 9.81 -13.82
C THR A 67 4.03 10.53 -12.50
N ILE A 68 4.95 10.60 -11.53
CA ILE A 68 4.62 11.10 -10.18
C ILE A 68 4.20 12.58 -10.16
N ASP A 69 4.85 13.43 -10.97
CA ASP A 69 4.58 14.86 -11.05
C ASP A 69 3.23 15.15 -11.73
N GLU A 70 2.91 14.38 -12.78
CA GLU A 70 1.63 14.46 -13.48
C GLU A 70 0.49 14.02 -12.55
N ALA A 71 0.65 12.89 -11.85
CA ALA A 71 -0.34 12.40 -10.88
C ALA A 71 -0.58 13.43 -9.76
N ALA A 72 0.48 14.06 -9.24
CA ALA A 72 0.38 15.10 -8.22
C ALA A 72 -0.36 16.34 -8.75
N SER A 73 -0.05 16.74 -9.98
CA SER A 73 -0.68 17.90 -10.59
C SER A 73 -2.18 17.68 -10.83
N GLU A 74 -2.56 16.48 -11.25
CA GLU A 74 -3.96 16.10 -11.43
C GLU A 74 -4.74 16.04 -10.10
N VAL A 75 -4.16 15.47 -9.03
CA VAL A 75 -4.86 15.39 -7.73
C VAL A 75 -5.07 16.79 -7.14
N HIS A 76 -4.04 17.62 -7.14
CA HIS A 76 -4.09 18.94 -6.52
C HIS A 76 -4.64 20.05 -7.44
N GLN A 77 -5.01 19.72 -8.68
CA GLN A 77 -5.57 20.65 -9.67
C GLN A 77 -4.68 21.88 -9.90
N THR A 78 -3.35 21.69 -9.82
CA THR A 78 -2.36 22.75 -10.01
C THR A 78 -1.02 22.13 -10.44
N ASN A 79 -0.12 22.90 -11.01
CA ASN A 79 1.18 22.38 -11.44
C ASN A 79 2.06 22.10 -10.21
N ILE A 80 2.30 20.82 -9.93
CA ILE A 80 3.13 20.35 -8.83
C ILE A 80 4.31 19.57 -9.37
N ARG A 81 5.51 19.95 -8.91
CA ARG A 81 6.74 19.18 -9.10
C ARG A 81 7.21 18.60 -7.78
N ILE A 82 7.21 17.28 -7.69
CA ILE A 82 7.72 16.56 -6.52
C ILE A 82 9.24 16.50 -6.62
N ARG A 83 9.91 16.65 -5.48
CA ARG A 83 11.38 16.53 -5.44
C ARG A 83 11.80 15.13 -5.88
N PRO A 84 12.88 14.99 -6.67
CA PRO A 84 13.41 13.69 -7.05
C PRO A 84 13.66 12.78 -5.84
N PRO A 85 13.49 11.46 -5.99
CA PRO A 85 13.67 10.53 -4.88
C PRO A 85 15.11 10.52 -4.39
N LYS A 86 15.27 10.34 -3.07
CA LYS A 86 16.55 9.91 -2.53
C LYS A 86 16.78 8.45 -2.91
N LYS A 87 17.97 8.16 -3.46
CA LYS A 87 18.38 6.82 -3.91
C LYS A 87 19.25 6.19 -2.83
N TYR A 88 18.96 4.94 -2.47
CA TYR A 88 19.76 4.18 -1.52
C TYR A 88 20.09 2.79 -2.09
N PRO A 89 21.34 2.33 -2.01
CA PRO A 89 21.64 0.92 -2.22
C PRO A 89 20.98 0.09 -1.12
N ALA A 90 20.48 -1.10 -1.47
CA ALA A 90 19.88 -2.03 -0.52
C ALA A 90 20.40 -3.45 -0.77
N PRO A 91 20.45 -4.33 0.25
CA PRO A 91 20.91 -5.71 0.07
C PRO A 91 20.15 -6.50 -1.01
N TYR A 92 18.89 -6.16 -1.23
CA TYR A 92 18.00 -6.79 -2.23
C TYR A 92 17.97 -6.06 -3.59
N GLY A 93 18.77 -5.01 -3.78
CA GLY A 93 18.75 -4.17 -4.99
C GLY A 93 18.91 -2.70 -4.64
N GLY A 94 17.81 -1.93 -4.72
CA GLY A 94 17.83 -0.50 -4.45
C GLY A 94 16.54 -0.01 -3.80
N ARG A 95 16.56 1.24 -3.35
CA ARG A 95 15.40 1.90 -2.75
C ARG A 95 15.33 3.36 -3.18
N LEU A 96 14.14 3.78 -3.60
CA LEU A 96 13.81 5.17 -3.90
C LEU A 96 12.87 5.69 -2.82
N THR A 97 13.11 6.89 -2.30
CA THR A 97 12.29 7.49 -1.23
C THR A 97 11.90 8.91 -1.58
N TRP A 98 10.59 9.16 -1.62
CA TRP A 98 9.98 10.47 -1.79
C TRP A 98 9.38 10.95 -0.46
N VAL A 99 9.34 12.27 -0.31
CA VAL A 99 8.47 12.95 0.64
C VAL A 99 7.41 13.67 -0.19
N LEU A 100 6.16 13.24 -0.07
CA LEU A 100 5.03 13.78 -0.82
C LEU A 100 4.66 15.19 -0.32
N PRO A 101 3.83 15.97 -1.06
CA PRO A 101 3.46 17.33 -0.69
C PRO A 101 2.90 17.45 0.74
N GLY A 102 2.03 16.51 1.12
CA GLY A 102 1.44 16.32 2.45
C GLY A 102 2.40 15.73 3.50
N LYS A 103 3.69 15.64 3.20
CA LYS A 103 4.78 15.17 4.09
C LYS A 103 4.72 13.70 4.46
N THR A 104 3.84 12.91 3.85
CA THR A 104 3.93 11.45 3.98
C THR A 104 5.11 10.92 3.17
N LYS A 105 5.57 9.71 3.51
CA LYS A 105 6.68 9.05 2.83
C LYS A 105 6.14 8.02 1.86
N MET A 106 6.68 8.05 0.65
CA MET A 106 6.51 6.98 -0.33
C MET A 106 7.87 6.35 -0.62
N ILE A 107 7.94 5.03 -0.46
CA ILE A 107 9.16 4.24 -0.58
C ILE A 107 8.94 3.19 -1.64
N CYS A 108 9.74 3.23 -2.71
CA CYS A 108 9.78 2.18 -3.70
C CYS A 108 11.00 1.29 -3.49
N HIS A 109 10.75 0.01 -3.27
CA HIS A 109 11.73 -1.05 -3.13
C HIS A 109 11.96 -1.69 -4.51
N LEU A 110 13.19 -1.55 -5.02
CA LEU A 110 13.63 -2.07 -6.31
C LEU A 110 14.32 -3.42 -6.07
N LYS A 111 13.67 -4.52 -6.44
CA LYS A 111 14.24 -5.86 -6.28
C LYS A 111 15.11 -6.22 -7.47
N ASP A 112 16.31 -6.70 -7.16
CA ASP A 112 17.24 -7.27 -8.12
C ASP A 112 17.12 -8.80 -8.10
N LYS A 113 16.75 -9.40 -9.24
CA LYS A 113 16.58 -10.85 -9.37
C LYS A 113 17.85 -11.65 -9.12
N ALA A 114 19.03 -11.02 -9.27
CA ALA A 114 20.31 -11.66 -8.97
C ALA A 114 20.58 -11.73 -7.45
N LYS A 115 19.93 -10.88 -6.65
CA LYS A 115 20.15 -10.78 -5.20
C LYS A 115 19.05 -11.40 -4.36
N ILE A 116 17.80 -11.32 -4.82
CA ILE A 116 16.64 -11.83 -4.09
C ILE A 116 15.67 -12.57 -5.01
N ARG A 117 14.97 -13.55 -4.44
CA ARG A 117 13.95 -14.32 -5.15
C ARG A 117 12.88 -13.40 -5.75
N HIS A 118 12.65 -13.55 -7.04
CA HIS A 118 11.60 -12.86 -7.78
C HIS A 118 10.24 -13.56 -7.58
N ARG A 119 9.16 -12.97 -8.08
CA ARG A 119 7.72 -13.30 -7.95
C ARG A 119 7.00 -12.59 -6.81
N LYS A 120 5.69 -12.35 -7.03
CA LYS A 120 4.75 -11.69 -6.10
C LYS A 120 4.80 -12.27 -4.68
N ARG A 121 4.81 -13.60 -4.53
CA ARG A 121 4.85 -14.26 -3.21
C ARG A 121 6.12 -13.95 -2.41
N TRP A 122 7.28 -13.92 -3.06
CA TRP A 122 8.54 -13.57 -2.39
C TRP A 122 8.60 -12.09 -2.02
N SER A 123 8.03 -11.21 -2.85
CA SER A 123 7.83 -9.81 -2.49
C SER A 123 6.92 -9.67 -1.26
N GLN A 124 5.87 -10.49 -1.16
CA GLN A 124 4.97 -10.49 0.00
C GLN A 124 5.69 -10.88 1.29
N VAL A 125 6.43 -12.00 1.26
CA VAL A 125 7.25 -12.44 2.40
C VAL A 125 8.22 -11.34 2.79
N MET A 126 8.95 -10.77 1.82
CA MET A 126 9.95 -9.74 2.08
C MET A 126 9.36 -8.52 2.81
N TYR A 127 8.21 -7.99 2.39
CA TYR A 127 7.65 -6.81 3.04
C TYR A 127 7.06 -7.13 4.41
N MET A 128 6.48 -8.31 4.61
CA MET A 128 5.98 -8.71 5.93
C MET A 128 7.12 -8.81 6.94
N TYR A 129 8.24 -9.43 6.57
CA TYR A 129 9.44 -9.48 7.43
C TYR A 129 10.03 -8.09 7.69
N TYR A 130 10.06 -7.21 6.68
CA TYR A 130 10.56 -5.85 6.85
C TYR A 130 9.65 -5.01 7.76
N LEU A 131 8.34 -5.02 7.54
CA LEU A 131 7.39 -4.16 8.26
C LEU A 131 7.08 -4.69 9.67
N LEU A 132 6.84 -5.99 9.83
CA LEU A 132 6.47 -6.58 11.11
C LEU A 132 7.72 -6.99 11.90
N GLY A 133 8.67 -7.68 11.26
CA GLY A 133 9.91 -8.09 11.92
C GLY A 133 10.82 -6.91 12.24
N HIS A 134 11.40 -6.30 11.22
CA HIS A 134 12.44 -5.29 11.40
C HIS A 134 11.90 -3.94 11.92
N ARG A 135 10.77 -3.45 11.41
CA ARG A 135 10.26 -2.10 11.78
C ARG A 135 9.47 -2.07 13.09
N LEU A 136 8.93 -3.20 13.53
CA LEU A 136 8.11 -3.28 14.74
C LEU A 136 8.77 -4.16 15.81
N MET A 137 9.13 -5.42 15.50
CA MET A 137 9.64 -6.35 16.51
C MET A 137 11.09 -6.09 16.94
N GLU A 138 11.96 -5.57 16.08
CA GLU A 138 13.35 -5.22 16.44
C GLU A 138 13.49 -3.89 17.20
N LEU A 139 12.38 -3.16 17.43
CA LEU A 139 12.43 -1.91 18.20
C LEU A 139 12.92 -2.16 19.65
N PRO A 140 13.81 -1.31 20.20
CA PRO A 140 14.32 -1.44 21.57
C PRO A 140 13.32 -0.89 22.60
N ILE A 141 12.10 -1.44 22.60
CA ILE A 141 11.00 -1.09 23.51
C ILE A 141 10.48 -2.35 24.22
N SER A 142 9.73 -2.16 25.32
CA SER A 142 9.16 -3.28 26.09
C SER A 142 8.16 -4.10 25.26
N VAL A 143 8.03 -5.38 25.61
CA VAL A 143 7.12 -6.32 24.92
C VAL A 143 5.68 -5.81 24.93
N ASP A 144 5.18 -5.35 26.08
CA ASP A 144 3.82 -4.80 26.20
C ASP A 144 3.58 -3.61 25.25
N ARG A 145 4.60 -2.76 25.04
CA ARG A 145 4.50 -1.65 24.10
C ARG A 145 4.48 -2.13 22.65
N LYS A 146 5.24 -3.18 22.32
CA LYS A 146 5.19 -3.80 20.98
C LYS A 146 3.82 -4.37 20.70
N GLU A 147 3.18 -5.01 21.67
CA GLU A 147 1.83 -5.56 21.52
C GLU A 147 0.79 -4.47 21.25
N VAL A 148 0.81 -3.38 22.02
CA VAL A 148 -0.09 -2.24 21.80
C VAL A 148 0.17 -1.58 20.43
N MET A 149 1.43 -1.45 20.02
CA MET A 149 1.77 -0.94 18.70
C MET A 149 1.30 -1.87 17.58
N ALA A 150 1.48 -3.19 17.74
CA ALA A 150 1.01 -4.21 16.80
C ALA A 150 -0.50 -4.20 16.64
N GLU A 151 -1.24 -3.99 17.74
CA GLU A 151 -2.69 -3.89 17.74
C GLU A 151 -3.18 -2.67 16.93
N ASN A 152 -2.42 -1.57 16.94
CA ASN A 152 -2.75 -0.31 16.25
C ASN A 152 -2.00 -0.11 14.92
N THR A 153 -1.22 -1.09 14.49
CA THR A 153 -0.53 -1.07 13.19
C THR A 153 -1.36 -1.88 12.21
N TYR A 154 -1.62 -1.30 11.04
CA TYR A 154 -2.39 -1.94 9.98
C TYR A 154 -1.60 -1.98 8.67
N LEU A 155 -1.73 -3.07 7.92
CA LEU A 155 -1.11 -3.25 6.61
C LEU A 155 -2.21 -3.26 5.56
N LEU A 156 -2.30 -2.19 4.77
CA LEU A 156 -3.19 -2.12 3.61
C LEU A 156 -2.46 -2.69 2.40
N THR A 157 -2.92 -3.84 1.90
CA THR A 157 -2.39 -4.45 0.68
C THR A 157 -3.18 -3.98 -0.52
N LEU A 158 -2.46 -3.50 -1.53
CA LEU A 158 -3.00 -2.92 -2.76
C LEU A 158 -2.40 -3.60 -4.00
N ASP A 159 -3.22 -3.79 -5.03
CA ASP A 159 -2.73 -4.08 -6.38
C ASP A 159 -2.45 -2.76 -7.15
N GLY A 160 -1.55 -2.82 -8.15
CA GLY A 160 -1.00 -1.63 -8.82
C GLY A 160 -1.94 -0.91 -9.80
N ASP A 161 -3.17 -1.41 -9.93
CA ASP A 161 -4.25 -0.91 -10.79
C ASP A 161 -5.49 -0.47 -9.98
N ILE A 162 -5.42 -0.47 -8.66
CA ILE A 162 -6.54 -0.08 -7.81
C ILE A 162 -6.64 1.45 -7.70
N ASP A 163 -7.85 1.95 -7.95
CA ASP A 163 -8.26 3.33 -7.68
C ASP A 163 -9.13 3.36 -6.42
N PHE A 164 -8.79 4.22 -5.46
CA PHE A 164 -9.57 4.38 -4.24
C PHE A 164 -9.54 5.82 -3.72
N GLN A 165 -10.46 6.08 -2.81
CA GLN A 165 -10.62 7.36 -2.14
C GLN A 165 -10.29 7.22 -0.65
N PRO A 166 -9.80 8.29 0.02
CA PRO A 166 -9.46 8.25 1.44
C PRO A 166 -10.60 7.77 2.35
N HIS A 167 -11.86 8.06 1.98
CA HIS A 167 -13.02 7.59 2.73
C HIS A 167 -13.13 6.05 2.78
N ALA A 168 -12.68 5.34 1.73
CA ALA A 168 -12.71 3.88 1.70
C ALA A 168 -11.71 3.29 2.70
N VAL A 169 -10.52 3.89 2.82
CA VAL A 169 -9.53 3.48 3.83
C VAL A 169 -10.06 3.73 5.24
N ARG A 170 -10.71 4.88 5.47
CA ARG A 170 -11.32 5.20 6.77
C ARG A 170 -12.37 4.17 7.18
N LEU A 171 -13.25 3.76 6.26
CA LEU A 171 -14.25 2.73 6.53
C LEU A 171 -13.61 1.40 6.96
N LEU A 172 -12.50 1.00 6.35
CA LEU A 172 -11.75 -0.18 6.79
C LEU A 172 -11.17 0.01 8.20
N ILE A 173 -10.56 1.16 8.47
CA ILE A 173 -10.02 1.48 9.80
C ILE A 173 -11.12 1.48 10.85
N ASP A 174 -12.29 2.05 10.57
CA ASP A 174 -13.43 2.10 11.49
C ASP A 174 -13.93 0.70 11.84
N LEU A 175 -13.97 -0.23 10.87
CA LEU A 175 -14.28 -1.63 11.12
C LEU A 175 -13.24 -2.30 12.02
N MET A 176 -11.94 -2.04 11.78
CA MET A 176 -10.86 -2.56 12.62
C MET A 176 -10.90 -1.97 14.03
N LYS A 177 -11.28 -0.70 14.20
CA LYS A 177 -11.42 -0.07 15.54
C LYS A 177 -12.57 -0.67 16.35
N LYS A 178 -13.67 -1.05 15.70
CA LYS A 178 -14.85 -1.63 16.37
C LYS A 178 -14.58 -2.97 17.04
N ASN A 179 -13.71 -3.79 16.46
CA ASN A 179 -13.39 -5.11 16.99
C ASN A 179 -11.88 -5.36 16.99
N LYS A 180 -11.28 -5.38 18.18
CA LYS A 180 -9.85 -5.64 18.40
C LYS A 180 -9.42 -7.04 17.96
N ASN A 181 -10.33 -8.00 17.96
CA ASN A 181 -10.10 -9.37 17.51
C ASN A 181 -10.25 -9.53 15.97
N LEU A 182 -10.65 -8.47 15.27
CA LEU A 182 -10.71 -8.49 13.81
C LEU A 182 -9.29 -8.45 13.23
N GLY A 183 -8.87 -9.55 12.59
CA GLY A 183 -7.55 -9.68 12.00
C GLY A 183 -7.42 -9.07 10.60
N ALA A 184 -8.48 -9.05 9.81
CA ALA A 184 -8.49 -8.44 8.49
C ALA A 184 -9.86 -7.89 8.08
N ALA A 185 -9.87 -6.82 7.28
CA ALA A 185 -11.05 -6.27 6.65
C ALA A 185 -10.79 -6.07 5.14
N CYS A 186 -11.70 -6.53 4.30
CA CYS A 186 -11.58 -6.42 2.83
C CYS A 186 -12.61 -5.41 2.31
N GLY A 187 -12.19 -4.48 1.46
CA GLY A 187 -13.14 -3.61 0.77
C GLY A 187 -13.78 -4.34 -0.42
N ARG A 188 -14.95 -3.84 -0.82
CA ARG A 188 -15.61 -4.31 -2.05
C ARG A 188 -14.95 -3.65 -3.25
N ILE A 189 -14.55 -4.47 -4.22
CA ILE A 189 -13.95 -4.04 -5.48
C ILE A 189 -14.95 -4.29 -6.60
N HIS A 190 -15.01 -3.37 -7.55
CA HIS A 190 -15.78 -3.52 -8.77
C HIS A 190 -14.92 -3.10 -9.95
N PRO A 191 -14.94 -3.86 -11.06
CA PRO A 191 -14.23 -3.47 -12.26
C PRO A 191 -14.88 -2.21 -12.87
N VAL A 192 -14.05 -1.34 -13.43
CA VAL A 192 -14.48 -0.11 -14.11
C VAL A 192 -14.18 -0.25 -15.60
N GLY A 193 -15.13 0.17 -16.45
CA GLY A 193 -14.99 0.11 -17.91
C GLY A 193 -16.28 -0.30 -18.60
N SER A 194 -16.17 -0.70 -19.87
CA SER A 194 -17.31 -1.10 -20.70
C SER A 194 -16.97 -2.28 -21.60
N GLY A 195 -17.99 -3.08 -21.93
CA GLY A 195 -17.90 -4.18 -22.90
C GLY A 195 -18.08 -5.57 -22.29
N PRO A 196 -18.19 -6.62 -23.12
CA PRO A 196 -18.56 -7.96 -22.66
C PRO A 196 -17.63 -8.54 -21.61
N MET A 197 -16.32 -8.28 -21.71
CA MET A 197 -15.33 -8.74 -20.73
C MET A 197 -15.54 -8.09 -19.37
N VAL A 198 -15.80 -6.78 -19.33
CA VAL A 198 -16.06 -6.05 -18.07
C VAL A 198 -17.36 -6.54 -17.45
N TRP A 199 -18.40 -6.79 -18.24
CA TRP A 199 -19.67 -7.33 -17.73
C TRP A 199 -19.50 -8.72 -17.12
N TYR A 200 -18.70 -9.59 -17.75
CA TYR A 200 -18.35 -10.89 -17.20
C TYR A 200 -17.60 -10.75 -15.87
N GLN A 201 -16.59 -9.87 -15.81
CA GLN A 201 -15.88 -9.59 -14.56
C GLN A 201 -16.85 -9.06 -13.48
N MET A 202 -17.74 -8.10 -13.80
CA MET A 202 -18.73 -7.59 -12.85
C MET A 202 -19.59 -8.72 -12.27
N PHE A 203 -20.00 -9.68 -13.12
CA PHE A 203 -20.76 -10.84 -12.69
C PHE A 203 -19.95 -11.77 -11.78
N GLU A 204 -18.71 -12.11 -12.13
CA GLU A 204 -17.84 -12.93 -11.29
C GLU A 204 -17.58 -12.29 -9.92
N TYR A 205 -17.25 -10.99 -9.89
CA TYR A 205 -17.04 -10.26 -8.63
C TYR A 205 -18.33 -10.16 -7.80
N ALA A 206 -19.50 -10.02 -8.44
CA ALA A 206 -20.78 -10.02 -7.74
C ALA A 206 -21.09 -11.38 -7.12
N ILE A 207 -20.83 -12.49 -7.82
CA ILE A 207 -20.97 -13.85 -7.29
C ILE A 207 -20.06 -14.05 -6.08
N GLY A 208 -18.78 -13.67 -6.18
CA GLY A 208 -17.85 -13.78 -5.06
C GLY A 208 -18.33 -12.98 -3.86
N HIS A 209 -18.85 -11.77 -4.08
CA HIS A 209 -19.33 -10.92 -3.00
C HIS A 209 -20.64 -11.40 -2.36
N TRP A 210 -21.62 -11.86 -3.14
CA TRP A 210 -22.94 -12.21 -2.60
C TRP A 210 -23.07 -13.67 -2.20
N LEU A 211 -22.38 -14.59 -2.87
CA LEU A 211 -22.44 -16.01 -2.55
C LEU A 211 -21.26 -16.41 -1.69
N GLN A 212 -20.02 -16.22 -2.16
CA GLN A 212 -18.85 -16.73 -1.42
C GLN A 212 -18.68 -16.02 -0.08
N LYS A 213 -18.75 -14.69 -0.02
CA LYS A 213 -18.62 -13.96 1.27
C LYS A 213 -19.77 -14.24 2.23
N ALA A 214 -20.99 -14.46 1.73
CA ALA A 214 -22.11 -14.88 2.57
C ALA A 214 -21.87 -16.28 3.16
N THR A 215 -21.34 -17.20 2.36
CA THR A 215 -20.93 -18.54 2.83
C THR A 215 -19.78 -18.47 3.84
N GLU A 216 -18.75 -17.67 3.58
CA GLU A 216 -17.63 -17.45 4.54
C GLU A 216 -18.16 -16.91 5.88
N HIS A 217 -19.11 -15.97 5.84
CA HIS A 217 -19.77 -15.45 7.04
C HIS A 217 -20.55 -16.55 7.79
N MET A 218 -21.28 -17.41 7.09
CA MET A 218 -21.99 -18.55 7.70
C MET A 218 -21.03 -19.59 8.32
N ILE A 219 -19.87 -19.82 7.70
CA ILE A 219 -18.85 -20.76 8.19
C ILE A 219 -18.03 -20.15 9.33
N GLY A 220 -18.03 -18.82 9.46
CA GLY A 220 -17.20 -18.09 10.42
C GLY A 220 -15.71 -18.09 10.06
N CYS A 221 -15.36 -18.39 8.81
CA CYS A 221 -13.99 -18.46 8.33
C CYS A 221 -13.86 -17.81 6.96
N VAL A 222 -12.83 -16.98 6.79
CA VAL A 222 -12.47 -16.37 5.50
C VAL A 222 -11.62 -17.38 4.73
N LEU A 223 -12.13 -17.87 3.60
CA LEU A 223 -11.42 -18.84 2.75
C LEU A 223 -10.35 -18.15 1.90
N CYS A 224 -10.61 -16.90 1.46
CA CYS A 224 -9.64 -16.07 0.77
C CYS A 224 -9.86 -14.58 1.06
N SER A 225 -8.82 -13.93 1.57
CA SER A 225 -8.76 -12.47 1.64
C SER A 225 -8.13 -11.96 0.34
N PRO A 226 -8.88 -11.26 -0.53
CA PRO A 226 -8.32 -10.74 -1.77
C PRO A 226 -7.24 -9.69 -1.46
N GLY A 227 -6.02 -9.86 -1.97
CA GLY A 227 -4.90 -8.95 -1.69
C GLY A 227 -5.00 -7.55 -2.33
N CYS A 228 -6.10 -7.24 -3.01
CA CYS A 228 -6.24 -6.07 -3.88
C CYS A 228 -6.62 -4.79 -3.10
N PHE A 229 -7.46 -4.88 -2.05
CA PHE A 229 -7.81 -3.75 -1.18
C PHE A 229 -8.22 -4.27 0.20
N SER A 230 -7.23 -4.77 0.94
CA SER A 230 -7.45 -5.46 2.22
C SER A 230 -6.52 -4.96 3.29
N LEU A 231 -7.08 -4.69 4.46
CA LEU A 231 -6.41 -4.14 5.62
C LEU A 231 -6.22 -5.26 6.66
N PHE A 232 -4.98 -5.55 7.02
CA PHE A 232 -4.62 -6.56 8.00
C PHE A 232 -4.11 -5.91 9.29
N ARG A 233 -4.47 -6.44 10.46
CA ARG A 233 -3.91 -6.01 11.74
C ARG A 233 -2.53 -6.62 11.92
N GLY A 234 -1.55 -5.81 12.33
CA GLY A 234 -0.19 -6.28 12.61
C GLY A 234 -0.17 -7.41 13.64
N LYS A 235 -0.92 -7.27 14.74
CA LYS A 235 -1.08 -8.32 15.76
C LYS A 235 -1.53 -9.66 15.16
N ALA A 236 -2.60 -9.66 14.39
CA ALA A 236 -3.15 -10.89 13.80
C ALA A 236 -2.23 -11.57 12.76
N LEU A 237 -1.27 -10.84 12.18
CA LEU A 237 -0.26 -11.41 11.29
C LEU A 237 0.97 -11.96 12.02
N MET A 238 1.11 -11.65 13.31
CA MET A 238 2.21 -12.11 14.16
C MET A 238 1.75 -13.11 15.23
N ASP A 239 0.44 -13.31 15.37
CA ASP A 239 -0.12 -14.35 16.22
C ASP A 239 0.18 -15.72 15.57
N ASP A 240 0.90 -16.58 16.29
CA ASP A 240 1.24 -17.96 15.91
C ASP A 240 0.03 -18.92 15.98
#